data_AF-A0A1R2CXY4-F1
#
_entry.id   AF-A0A1R2CXY4-F1
#
_cell.length_a   1.000
_cell.length_b   1.000
_cell.length_c   1.000
_cell.angle_alpha   90.00
_cell.angle_beta   90.00
_cell.angle_gamma   90.00
#
_symmetry.space_group_name_H-M   'P 1'
#
loop_
_entity.id
_entity.type
_entity.pdbx_description
1 polymer ?
#
loop_
_entity_poly.entity_id
_entity_poly.type
_entity_poly.pdbx_seq_one_letter_code
_entity_poly.pdbx_strand_id
1 'polypeptide(L)'
;MRKHGFQLPLNKYQFIGIGLFFGVTLVFYLQIYPLLSYMQKLIIGISFALVDFFAFVFYVITTLIDPSDITCKQSEDFMYCTLCNAPRSIGTKHCTRCNRCTNSFDHHCKWINNCVGKKNYKEFLMMIILIQILCLFFIGSSVFAIIRFTQRPKNEILGISVLATFMIPCVFTFGFLAHLTGFHVYLLVKKMSTYEYVISKKKKAGAVYHSAEKNIDETIVRTEISHVNKDESLRGSN
;
A
#
# COMPACT_ATOMS: atom_id res chain seq x y z
N MET A 1 -20.18 -5.42 -12.48
CA MET A 1 -19.07 -5.91 -11.66
C MET A 1 -17.75 -5.67 -12.38
N ARG A 2 -16.75 -5.08 -11.73
CA ARG A 2 -15.39 -4.97 -12.26
C ARG A 2 -14.72 -6.35 -12.15
N LYS A 3 -14.08 -6.84 -13.22
CA LYS A 3 -13.25 -8.04 -13.29
C LYS A 3 -11.77 -7.70 -13.10
N HIS A 4 -11.28 -6.64 -13.73
CA HIS A 4 -9.87 -6.23 -13.67
C HIS A 4 -9.68 -4.70 -13.58
N GLY A 5 -8.44 -4.26 -13.33
CA GLY A 5 -8.13 -2.86 -13.05
C GLY A 5 -8.11 -1.92 -14.25
N PHE A 6 -7.94 -2.44 -15.47
CA PHE A 6 -7.98 -1.64 -16.70
C PHE A 6 -9.41 -1.33 -17.21
N GLN A 7 -10.46 -1.78 -16.54
CA GLN A 7 -11.83 -1.41 -16.93
C GLN A 7 -12.13 0.06 -16.58
N LEU A 8 -12.88 0.74 -17.44
CA LEU A 8 -13.30 2.11 -17.20
C LEU A 8 -14.39 2.18 -16.09
N PRO A 9 -14.45 3.29 -15.33
CA PRO A 9 -13.49 4.39 -15.30
C PRO A 9 -12.17 3.98 -14.60
N LEU A 10 -11.04 4.50 -15.09
CA LEU A 10 -9.76 4.30 -14.42
C LEU A 10 -9.65 5.19 -13.18
N ASN A 11 -8.86 4.75 -12.20
CA ASN A 11 -8.60 5.54 -11.00
C ASN A 11 -7.53 6.60 -11.29
N LYS A 12 -7.69 7.85 -10.79
CA LYS A 12 -6.67 8.90 -10.96
C LYS A 12 -5.27 8.48 -10.45
N TYR A 13 -5.19 7.70 -9.38
CA TYR A 13 -3.92 7.22 -8.85
C TYR A 13 -3.26 6.18 -9.79
N GLN A 14 -4.05 5.44 -10.57
CA GLN A 14 -3.53 4.53 -11.59
C GLN A 14 -2.82 5.30 -12.70
N PHE A 15 -3.42 6.39 -13.21
CA PHE A 15 -2.78 7.26 -14.19
C PHE A 15 -1.50 7.90 -13.65
N ILE A 16 -1.54 8.42 -12.43
CA ILE A 16 -0.36 9.00 -11.76
C ILE A 16 0.75 7.94 -11.64
N GLY A 17 0.41 6.73 -11.19
CA GLY A 17 1.39 5.65 -11.05
C GLY A 17 2.06 5.25 -12.36
N ILE A 18 1.27 5.07 -13.43
CA ILE A 18 1.79 4.76 -14.78
C ILE A 18 2.68 5.91 -15.29
N GLY A 19 2.23 7.16 -15.13
CA GLY A 19 3.00 8.33 -15.56
C GLY A 19 4.33 8.48 -14.81
N LEU A 20 4.33 8.25 -13.48
CA LEU A 20 5.55 8.26 -12.67
C LEU A 20 6.51 7.15 -13.08
N PHE A 21 5.99 5.94 -13.35
CA PHE A 21 6.80 4.80 -13.79
C PHE A 21 7.56 5.14 -15.08
N PHE A 22 6.85 5.49 -16.15
CA PHE A 22 7.49 5.83 -17.43
C PHE A 22 8.30 7.14 -17.36
N GLY A 23 7.92 8.08 -16.49
CA GLY A 23 8.69 9.29 -16.24
C GLY A 23 10.07 8.98 -15.65
N VAL A 24 10.17 8.07 -14.68
CA VAL A 24 11.45 7.63 -14.12
C VAL A 24 12.31 6.94 -15.18
N THR A 25 11.71 6.06 -16.00
CA THR A 25 12.40 5.40 -17.12
C THR A 25 12.97 6.43 -18.10
N LEU A 26 12.16 7.41 -18.50
CA LEU A 26 12.58 8.49 -19.40
C LEU A 26 13.72 9.32 -18.81
N VAL A 27 13.60 9.74 -17.55
CA VAL A 27 14.63 10.52 -16.86
C VAL A 27 15.95 9.74 -16.78
N PHE A 28 15.90 8.44 -16.49
CA PHE A 28 17.09 7.60 -16.48
C PHE A 28 17.83 7.61 -17.82
N TYR A 29 17.11 7.40 -18.93
CA TYR A 29 17.74 7.37 -20.27
C TYR A 29 18.16 8.74 -20.79
N LEU A 30 17.49 9.82 -20.37
CA LEU A 30 17.86 11.18 -20.79
C LEU A 30 19.01 11.78 -19.97
N GLN A 31 19.08 11.49 -18.67
CA GLN A 31 20.03 12.16 -17.78
C GLN A 31 21.20 11.28 -17.35
N ILE A 32 20.95 10.01 -17.04
CA ILE A 32 21.97 9.12 -16.47
C ILE A 32 22.68 8.35 -17.58
N TYR A 33 21.93 7.73 -18.49
CA TYR A 33 22.49 6.89 -19.55
C TYR A 33 23.55 7.59 -20.43
N PRO A 34 23.42 8.88 -20.81
CA PRO A 34 24.45 9.55 -21.60
C PRO A 34 25.78 9.76 -20.86
N LEU A 35 25.74 9.76 -19.52
CA LEU A 35 26.92 9.98 -18.66
C LEU A 35 27.74 8.70 -18.43
N LEU A 36 27.19 7.54 -18.80
CA LEU A 36 27.82 6.24 -18.62
C LEU A 36 28.84 5.95 -19.73
N SER A 37 29.95 5.30 -19.37
CA SER A 37 30.88 4.72 -20.35
C SER A 37 30.22 3.59 -21.14
N TYR A 38 30.81 3.16 -22.26
CA TYR A 38 30.24 2.09 -23.10
C TYR A 38 29.95 0.81 -22.29
N MET A 39 30.91 0.34 -21.49
CA MET A 39 30.72 -0.84 -20.64
C MET A 39 29.63 -0.63 -19.57
N GLN A 40 29.55 0.57 -18.99
CA GLN A 40 28.51 0.90 -18.01
C GLN A 40 27.12 0.98 -18.65
N LYS A 41 27.01 1.47 -19.89
CA LYS A 41 25.75 1.47 -20.65
C LYS A 41 25.24 0.06 -20.87
N LEU A 42 26.12 -0.89 -21.21
CA LEU A 42 25.76 -2.29 -21.34
C LEU A 42 25.28 -2.85 -20.00
N ILE A 43 26.08 -2.71 -18.94
CA ILE A 43 25.76 -3.35 -17.65
C ILE A 43 24.56 -2.68 -16.98
N ILE A 44 24.64 -1.37 -16.71
CA ILE A 44 23.62 -0.64 -15.95
C ILE A 44 22.37 -0.43 -16.81
N GLY A 45 22.54 -0.07 -18.09
CA GLY A 45 21.42 0.19 -18.98
C GLY A 45 20.58 -1.06 -19.27
N ILE A 46 21.21 -2.21 -19.55
CA ILE A 46 20.48 -3.47 -19.76
C ILE A 46 19.85 -3.95 -18.45
N SER A 47 20.58 -3.89 -17.33
CA SER A 47 20.03 -4.30 -16.02
C SER A 47 18.81 -3.45 -15.64
N PHE A 48 18.88 -2.14 -15.81
CA PHE A 48 17.76 -1.23 -15.57
C PHE A 48 16.58 -1.57 -16.48
N ALA A 49 16.80 -1.76 -17.78
CA ALA A 49 15.77 -2.14 -18.74
C ALA A 49 15.06 -3.44 -18.37
N LEU A 50 15.80 -4.46 -17.92
CA LEU A 50 15.24 -5.74 -17.52
C LEU A 50 14.37 -5.60 -16.26
N VAL A 51 14.86 -4.91 -15.23
CA VAL A 51 14.09 -4.68 -14.01
C VAL A 51 12.82 -3.87 -14.30
N ASP A 52 12.93 -2.82 -15.12
CA ASP A 52 11.80 -2.00 -15.58
C ASP A 52 10.76 -2.86 -16.33
N PHE A 53 11.21 -3.65 -17.31
CA PHE A 53 10.35 -4.56 -18.05
C PHE A 53 9.59 -5.54 -17.13
N PHE A 54 10.30 -6.23 -16.23
CA PHE A 54 9.66 -7.15 -15.31
C PHE A 54 8.72 -6.44 -14.34
N ALA A 55 9.09 -5.26 -13.82
CA ALA A 55 8.21 -4.46 -12.96
C ALA A 55 6.89 -4.13 -13.68
N PHE A 56 6.98 -3.71 -14.95
CA PHE A 56 5.79 -3.41 -15.76
C PHE A 56 4.96 -4.66 -16.06
N VAL A 57 5.61 -5.80 -16.37
CA VAL A 57 4.93 -7.08 -16.57
C VAL A 57 4.14 -7.48 -15.32
N PHE A 58 4.76 -7.43 -14.13
CA PHE A 58 4.06 -7.73 -12.88
C PHE A 58 2.96 -6.72 -12.56
N TYR A 59 3.13 -5.44 -12.89
CA TYR A 59 2.05 -4.44 -12.82
C TYR A 59 0.85 -4.83 -13.68
N VAL A 60 1.09 -5.19 -14.96
CA VAL A 60 0.05 -5.60 -15.90
C VAL A 60 -0.65 -6.86 -15.40
N ILE A 61 0.11 -7.89 -15.01
CA ILE A 61 -0.42 -9.16 -14.48
C ILE A 61 -1.31 -8.90 -13.25
N THR A 62 -0.79 -8.19 -12.24
CA THR A 62 -1.53 -7.90 -11.00
C THR A 62 -2.83 -7.13 -11.28
N THR A 63 -2.77 -6.21 -12.24
CA THR A 63 -3.92 -5.40 -12.66
C THR A 63 -4.96 -6.21 -13.44
N LEU A 64 -4.54 -7.21 -14.23
CA LEU A 64 -5.40 -8.04 -15.07
C LEU A 64 -6.06 -9.22 -14.35
N ILE A 65 -5.39 -9.81 -13.36
CA ILE A 65 -5.94 -10.95 -12.62
C ILE A 65 -7.28 -10.56 -11.99
N ASP A 66 -8.32 -11.38 -12.24
CA ASP A 66 -9.62 -11.28 -11.58
C ASP A 66 -9.58 -12.02 -10.24
N PRO A 67 -9.57 -11.30 -9.09
CA PRO A 67 -9.48 -11.91 -7.77
C PRO A 67 -10.84 -12.39 -7.25
N SER A 68 -11.90 -12.42 -8.09
CA SER A 68 -13.24 -12.86 -7.69
C SER A 68 -13.24 -14.25 -7.06
N ASP A 69 -14.02 -14.39 -5.99
CA ASP A 69 -14.33 -15.69 -5.39
C ASP A 69 -15.40 -16.39 -6.22
N ILE A 70 -15.02 -17.52 -6.84
CA ILE A 70 -15.94 -18.42 -7.57
C ILE A 70 -16.10 -19.77 -6.87
N THR A 71 -15.41 -19.96 -5.72
CA THR A 71 -15.19 -21.27 -5.11
C THR A 71 -16.32 -21.76 -4.20
N CYS A 72 -17.41 -20.99 -4.07
CA CYS A 72 -18.46 -21.33 -3.10
C CYS A 72 -19.27 -22.60 -3.43
N LYS A 73 -19.14 -23.18 -4.62
CA LYS A 73 -19.82 -24.45 -4.95
C LYS A 73 -19.17 -25.68 -4.29
N GLN A 74 -18.03 -25.55 -3.60
CA GLN A 74 -17.18 -26.68 -3.22
C GLN A 74 -16.85 -26.79 -1.71
N SER A 75 -17.32 -25.88 -0.83
CA SER A 75 -17.03 -25.97 0.61
C SER A 75 -18.28 -26.29 1.43
N GLU A 76 -18.16 -27.25 2.36
CA GLU A 76 -19.22 -27.61 3.32
C GLU A 76 -19.54 -26.44 4.26
N ASP A 77 -18.55 -25.59 4.58
CA ASP A 77 -18.74 -24.33 5.29
C ASP A 77 -18.78 -23.14 4.33
N PHE A 78 -19.94 -22.47 4.23
CA PHE A 78 -20.12 -21.26 3.42
C PHE A 78 -20.68 -20.10 4.23
N MET A 79 -20.31 -18.88 3.83
CA MET A 79 -20.94 -17.64 4.31
C MET A 79 -21.81 -17.05 3.20
N TYR A 80 -22.82 -16.26 3.56
CA TYR A 80 -23.61 -15.54 2.56
C TYR A 80 -23.11 -14.11 2.34
N CYS A 81 -23.18 -13.63 1.09
CA CYS A 81 -23.03 -12.22 0.77
C CYS A 81 -24.39 -11.67 0.32
N THR A 82 -24.97 -10.80 1.13
CA THR A 82 -26.26 -10.16 0.85
C THR A 82 -26.20 -9.24 -0.37
N LEU A 83 -25.07 -8.55 -0.59
CA LEU A 83 -24.90 -7.63 -1.73
C LEU A 83 -24.81 -8.36 -3.08
N CYS A 84 -24.18 -9.54 -3.11
CA CYS A 84 -24.10 -10.36 -4.32
C CYS A 84 -25.25 -11.37 -4.44
N ASN A 85 -26.07 -11.50 -3.39
CA ASN A 85 -27.09 -12.53 -3.26
C ASN A 85 -26.55 -13.94 -3.58
N ALA A 86 -25.35 -14.25 -3.06
CA ALA A 86 -24.63 -15.46 -3.40
C ALA A 86 -23.84 -15.99 -2.19
N PRO A 87 -23.65 -17.33 -2.09
CA PRO A 87 -22.78 -17.90 -1.09
C PRO A 87 -21.31 -17.58 -1.46
N ARG A 88 -20.44 -17.48 -0.45
CA ARG A 88 -19.00 -17.21 -0.56
C ARG A 88 -18.19 -18.05 0.44
N SER A 89 -16.92 -18.31 0.13
CA SER A 89 -16.03 -19.03 1.05
C SER A 89 -15.73 -18.22 2.32
N ILE A 90 -15.31 -18.90 3.39
CA ILE A 90 -14.76 -18.23 4.58
C ILE A 90 -13.56 -17.37 4.17
N GLY A 91 -13.42 -16.19 4.78
CA GLY A 91 -12.37 -15.21 4.45
C GLY A 91 -12.64 -14.33 3.23
N THR A 92 -13.65 -14.64 2.41
CA THR A 92 -14.06 -13.77 1.30
C THR A 92 -14.72 -12.50 1.81
N LYS A 93 -14.48 -11.36 1.17
CA LYS A 93 -15.17 -10.08 1.47
C LYS A 93 -15.69 -9.42 0.20
N HIS A 94 -16.81 -8.71 0.33
CA HIS A 94 -17.36 -7.91 -0.76
C HIS A 94 -16.65 -6.56 -0.82
N CYS A 95 -16.10 -6.22 -1.99
CA CYS A 95 -15.58 -4.89 -2.28
C CYS A 95 -16.64 -4.09 -3.03
N THR A 96 -17.22 -3.08 -2.37
CA THR A 96 -18.25 -2.21 -2.98
C THR A 96 -17.73 -1.45 -4.21
N ARG A 97 -16.45 -1.05 -4.21
CA ARG A 97 -15.83 -0.36 -5.36
C ARG A 97 -15.76 -1.22 -6.62
N CYS A 98 -15.44 -2.50 -6.47
CA CYS A 98 -15.41 -3.43 -7.59
C CYS A 98 -16.77 -4.12 -7.83
N ASN A 99 -17.69 -4.00 -6.87
CA ASN A 99 -18.97 -4.69 -6.80
C ASN A 99 -18.80 -6.20 -7.01
N ARG A 100 -17.98 -6.84 -6.15
CA ARG A 100 -17.71 -8.29 -6.17
C ARG A 100 -17.19 -8.82 -4.85
N CYS A 101 -17.32 -10.12 -4.66
CA CYS A 101 -16.66 -10.89 -3.61
C CYS A 101 -15.23 -11.30 -4.02
N THR A 102 -14.25 -11.10 -3.15
CA THR A 102 -12.83 -11.45 -3.38
C THR A 102 -12.35 -12.40 -2.29
N ASN A 103 -11.76 -13.53 -2.68
CA ASN A 103 -11.26 -14.55 -1.76
C ASN A 103 -9.96 -14.08 -1.09
N SER A 104 -9.83 -14.34 0.23
CA SER A 104 -8.77 -13.82 1.11
C SER A 104 -8.50 -12.35 0.82
N PHE A 105 -9.56 -11.53 0.92
CA PHE A 105 -9.50 -10.13 0.56
C PHE A 105 -8.48 -9.38 1.43
N ASP A 106 -7.53 -8.71 0.78
CA ASP A 106 -6.53 -7.91 1.47
C ASP A 106 -6.94 -6.43 1.48
N HIS A 107 -7.03 -5.82 0.29
CA HIS A 107 -7.51 -4.46 0.13
C HIS A 107 -7.93 -4.16 -1.31
N HIS A 108 -8.56 -3.00 -1.53
CA HIS A 108 -8.73 -2.43 -2.86
C HIS A 108 -7.62 -1.41 -3.12
N CYS A 109 -6.74 -1.70 -4.06
CA CYS A 109 -5.60 -0.86 -4.39
C CYS A 109 -5.95 0.12 -5.51
N LYS A 110 -5.82 1.42 -5.22
CA LYS A 110 -6.11 2.49 -6.19
C LYS A 110 -5.07 2.56 -7.33
N TRP A 111 -3.83 2.15 -7.07
CA TRP A 111 -2.71 2.22 -8.02
C TRP A 111 -2.80 1.19 -9.15
N ILE A 112 -3.41 0.03 -8.89
CA ILE A 112 -3.75 -0.99 -9.90
C ILE A 112 -5.26 -0.97 -10.24
N ASN A 113 -6.04 -0.08 -9.61
CA ASN A 113 -7.50 0.01 -9.75
C ASN A 113 -8.23 -1.34 -9.60
N ASN A 114 -7.71 -2.22 -8.76
CA ASN A 114 -8.15 -3.60 -8.62
C ASN A 114 -8.09 -4.03 -7.14
N CYS A 115 -8.80 -5.09 -6.78
CA CYS A 115 -8.60 -5.71 -5.47
C CYS A 115 -7.32 -6.53 -5.44
N VAL A 116 -6.64 -6.51 -4.31
CA VAL A 116 -5.60 -7.48 -3.95
C VAL A 116 -6.26 -8.54 -3.07
N GLY A 117 -6.10 -9.80 -3.45
CA GLY A 117 -6.59 -10.96 -2.71
C GLY A 117 -5.79 -12.20 -3.07
N LYS A 118 -6.28 -13.39 -2.69
CA LYS A 118 -5.52 -14.65 -2.81
C LYS A 118 -4.86 -14.88 -4.18
N LYS A 119 -5.59 -14.57 -5.26
CA LYS A 119 -5.19 -14.87 -6.64
C LYS A 119 -4.09 -13.97 -7.22
N ASN A 120 -3.90 -12.76 -6.68
CA ASN A 120 -2.94 -11.79 -7.21
C ASN A 120 -2.01 -11.21 -6.14
N TYR A 121 -2.02 -11.75 -4.91
CA TYR A 121 -1.23 -11.24 -3.80
C TYR A 121 0.28 -11.39 -4.04
N LYS A 122 0.72 -12.52 -4.61
CA LYS A 122 2.14 -12.78 -4.86
C LYS A 122 2.70 -11.84 -5.93
N GLU A 123 1.92 -11.63 -6.98
CA GLU A 123 2.23 -10.75 -8.11
C GLU A 123 2.27 -9.29 -7.65
N PHE A 124 1.33 -8.90 -6.78
CA PHE A 124 1.35 -7.59 -6.13
C PHE A 124 2.63 -7.37 -5.31
N LEU A 125 3.03 -8.35 -4.50
CA LEU A 125 4.28 -8.25 -3.72
C LEU A 125 5.53 -8.21 -4.61
N MET A 126 5.57 -9.01 -5.66
CA MET A 126 6.70 -8.99 -6.60
C MET A 126 6.78 -7.65 -7.33
N MET A 127 5.64 -7.09 -7.75
CA MET A 127 5.56 -5.76 -8.35
C MET A 127 6.17 -4.69 -7.44
N ILE A 128 5.78 -4.62 -6.16
CA ILE A 128 6.32 -3.59 -5.24
C ILE A 128 7.81 -3.79 -4.95
N ILE A 129 8.31 -5.03 -4.94
CA ILE A 129 9.73 -5.34 -4.74
C ILE A 129 10.54 -4.91 -5.97
N LEU A 130 10.08 -5.24 -7.18
CA LEU A 130 10.76 -4.84 -8.42
C LEU A 130 10.80 -3.31 -8.58
N ILE A 131 9.73 -2.60 -8.23
CA ILE A 131 9.72 -1.13 -8.22
C ILE A 131 10.73 -0.57 -7.21
N GLN A 132 10.89 -1.19 -6.02
CA GLN A 132 11.93 -0.77 -5.07
C GLN A 132 13.34 -1.00 -5.61
N ILE A 133 13.58 -2.13 -6.29
CA ILE A 133 14.87 -2.41 -6.93
C ILE A 133 15.13 -1.35 -8.03
N LEU A 134 14.12 -0.99 -8.82
CA LEU A 134 14.23 0.07 -9.83
C LEU A 134 14.58 1.43 -9.19
N CYS A 135 13.95 1.79 -8.06
CA CYS A 135 14.30 2.99 -7.30
C CYS A 135 15.76 2.95 -6.81
N LEU A 136 16.23 1.81 -6.28
CA LEU A 136 17.62 1.66 -5.83
C LEU A 136 18.61 1.80 -7.00
N PHE A 137 18.31 1.23 -8.17
CA PHE A 137 19.11 1.41 -9.37
C PHE A 137 19.20 2.89 -9.78
N PHE A 138 18.06 3.60 -9.77
CA PHE A 138 18.02 5.01 -10.11
C PHE A 138 18.82 5.87 -9.12
N ILE A 139 18.64 5.64 -7.81
CA ILE A 139 19.35 6.36 -6.73
C ILE A 139 20.85 6.08 -6.83
N GLY A 140 21.26 4.81 -6.92
CA GLY A 140 22.66 4.42 -7.00
C GLY A 140 23.35 5.00 -8.24
N SER A 141 22.69 4.97 -9.39
CA SER A 141 23.22 5.54 -10.64
C SER A 141 23.28 7.08 -10.59
N SER A 142 22.32 7.72 -9.94
CA SER A 142 22.32 9.18 -9.70
C SER A 142 23.48 9.60 -8.79
N VAL A 143 23.68 8.88 -7.67
CA VAL A 143 24.81 9.12 -6.75
C VAL A 143 26.15 8.93 -7.48
N PHE A 144 26.28 7.86 -8.26
CA PHE A 144 27.46 7.60 -9.07
C PHE A 144 27.74 8.75 -10.05
N ALA A 145 26.72 9.23 -10.77
CA ALA A 145 26.85 10.34 -11.71
C ALA A 145 27.23 11.66 -11.00
N ILE A 146 26.65 11.94 -9.83
CA ILE A 146 26.99 13.14 -9.04
C ILE A 146 28.46 13.10 -8.59
N ILE A 147 28.95 11.97 -8.07
CA ILE A 147 30.35 11.82 -7.68
C ILE A 147 31.30 12.06 -8.87
N ARG A 148 30.91 11.62 -10.07
CA ARG A 148 31.69 11.87 -11.29
C ARG A 148 31.72 13.34 -11.67
N PHE A 149 30.64 14.09 -11.45
CA PHE A 149 30.61 15.53 -11.70
C PHE A 149 31.44 16.32 -10.68
N THR A 150 31.44 15.94 -9.40
CA THR A 150 32.24 16.64 -8.38
C THR A 150 33.74 16.47 -8.57
N GLN A 151 34.17 15.44 -9.30
CA GLN A 151 35.58 15.21 -9.65
C GLN A 151 36.03 15.99 -10.90
N ARG A 152 35.13 16.64 -11.64
CA ARG A 152 35.51 17.42 -12.83
C ARG A 152 36.09 18.78 -12.42
N PRO A 153 37.14 19.26 -13.11
CA PRO A 153 37.76 20.55 -12.80
C PRO A 153 36.83 21.75 -13.10
N LYS A 154 35.80 21.56 -13.93
CA LYS A 154 34.71 22.51 -14.13
C LYS A 154 33.57 22.12 -13.19
N ASN A 155 33.23 22.98 -12.24
CA ASN A 155 32.09 22.78 -11.34
C ASN A 155 30.77 22.74 -12.13
N GLU A 156 30.28 21.54 -12.46
CA GLU A 156 29.02 21.33 -13.17
C GLU A 156 27.81 21.35 -12.22
N ILE A 157 27.63 22.47 -11.50
CA ILE A 157 26.57 22.65 -10.48
C ILE A 157 25.18 22.37 -11.07
N LEU A 158 24.94 22.77 -12.32
CA LEU A 158 23.68 22.53 -13.02
C LEU A 158 23.42 21.03 -13.25
N GLY A 159 24.43 20.25 -13.63
CA GLY A 159 24.29 18.80 -13.82
C GLY A 159 23.97 18.09 -12.51
N ILE A 160 24.64 18.51 -11.42
CA ILE A 160 24.40 18.00 -10.08
C ILE A 160 23.00 18.36 -9.59
N SER A 161 22.55 19.62 -9.76
CA SER A 161 21.24 20.05 -9.31
C SER A 161 20.09 19.36 -10.05
N VAL A 162 20.25 19.14 -11.36
CA VAL A 162 19.28 18.39 -12.18
C VAL A 162 19.17 16.95 -11.68
N LEU A 163 20.29 16.24 -11.49
CA LEU A 163 20.27 14.86 -10.98
C LEU A 163 19.68 14.76 -9.57
N ALA A 164 20.06 15.69 -8.68
CA ALA A 164 19.54 15.72 -7.31
C ALA A 164 18.02 15.95 -7.26
N THR A 165 17.48 16.77 -8.15
CA THR A 165 16.03 17.09 -8.23
C THR A 165 15.17 15.83 -8.45
N PHE A 166 15.63 14.88 -9.26
CA PHE A 166 14.90 13.62 -9.51
C PHE A 166 15.28 12.51 -8.52
N MET A 167 16.49 12.55 -7.95
CA MET A 167 16.91 11.58 -6.93
C MET A 167 16.08 11.72 -5.64
N ILE A 168 15.83 12.95 -5.16
CA ILE A 168 15.14 13.19 -3.88
C ILE A 168 13.73 12.55 -3.85
N PRO A 169 12.84 12.77 -4.85
CA PRO A 169 11.55 12.08 -4.92
C PRO A 169 11.67 10.54 -4.98
N CYS A 170 12.70 10.01 -5.65
CA CYS A 170 12.96 8.57 -5.69
C CYS A 170 13.34 8.01 -4.32
N VAL A 171 14.11 8.75 -3.50
CA VAL A 171 14.44 8.36 -2.12
C VAL A 171 13.19 8.30 -1.24
N PHE A 172 12.32 9.32 -1.33
CA PHE A 172 11.04 9.30 -0.60
C PHE A 172 10.16 8.13 -1.05
N THR A 173 10.05 7.91 -2.36
CA THR A 173 9.28 6.79 -2.93
C THR A 173 9.81 5.44 -2.44
N PHE A 174 11.12 5.25 -2.43
CA PHE A 174 11.75 4.06 -1.87
C PHE A 174 11.37 3.88 -0.39
N GLY A 175 11.47 4.93 0.43
CA GLY A 175 11.08 4.87 1.84
C GLY A 175 9.62 4.46 2.06
N PHE A 176 8.69 5.03 1.28
CA PHE A 176 7.27 4.64 1.34
C PHE A 176 7.05 3.18 0.93
N LEU A 177 7.69 2.71 -0.13
CA LEU A 177 7.56 1.33 -0.60
C LEU A 177 8.24 0.33 0.35
N ALA A 178 9.35 0.69 0.97
CA ALA A 178 10.01 -0.11 1.99
C ALA A 178 9.12 -0.26 3.23
N HIS A 179 8.48 0.83 3.67
CA HIS A 179 7.49 0.77 4.74
C HIS A 179 6.30 -0.14 4.38
N LEU A 180 5.75 0.01 3.17
CA LEU A 180 4.66 -0.84 2.69
C LEU A 180 5.05 -2.32 2.64
N THR A 181 6.23 -2.63 2.12
CA THR A 181 6.75 -3.99 2.02
C THR A 181 6.98 -4.58 3.42
N GLY A 182 7.59 -3.82 4.32
CA GLY A 182 7.77 -4.22 5.72
C GLY A 182 6.44 -4.49 6.42
N PHE A 183 5.43 -3.68 6.16
CA PHE A 183 4.07 -3.92 6.67
C PHE A 183 3.49 -5.23 6.13
N HIS A 184 3.62 -5.53 4.84
CA HIS A 184 3.16 -6.80 4.27
C HIS A 184 3.95 -8.01 4.79
N VAL A 185 5.25 -7.87 5.04
CA VAL A 185 6.06 -8.92 5.70
C VAL A 185 5.54 -9.16 7.12
N TYR A 186 5.26 -8.09 7.88
CA TYR A 186 4.66 -8.21 9.21
C TYR A 186 3.31 -8.97 9.17
N LEU A 187 2.44 -8.64 8.21
CA LEU A 187 1.15 -9.31 8.04
C LEU A 187 1.31 -10.80 7.69
N LEU A 188 2.28 -11.14 6.83
CA LEU A 188 2.60 -12.52 6.49
C LEU A 188 3.06 -13.32 7.72
N VAL A 189 3.93 -12.75 8.56
CA VAL A 189 4.38 -13.37 9.81
C VAL A 189 3.19 -13.60 10.76
N LYS A 190 2.24 -12.66 10.81
CA LYS A 190 1.02 -12.77 11.62
C LYS A 190 -0.10 -13.58 10.97
N LYS A 191 0.13 -14.13 9.77
CA LYS A 191 -0.85 -14.91 8.98
C LYS A 191 -2.22 -14.23 8.88
N MET A 192 -2.22 -12.92 8.63
CA MET A 192 -3.44 -12.13 8.49
C MET A 192 -3.36 -11.19 7.29
N SER A 193 -4.52 -10.77 6.81
CA SER A 193 -4.66 -9.73 5.77
C SER A 193 -4.65 -8.32 6.36
N THR A 194 -4.38 -7.34 5.50
CA THR A 194 -4.51 -5.90 5.81
C THR A 194 -5.92 -5.58 6.29
N TYR A 195 -6.93 -6.15 5.64
CA TYR A 195 -8.33 -6.00 6.06
C TYR A 195 -8.54 -6.47 7.50
N GLU A 196 -8.11 -7.69 7.83
CA GLU A 196 -8.25 -8.25 9.18
C GLU A 196 -7.51 -7.41 10.22
N TYR A 197 -6.30 -6.96 9.90
CA TYR A 197 -5.53 -6.06 10.74
C TYR A 197 -6.31 -4.77 11.07
N VAL A 198 -6.82 -4.08 10.04
CA VAL A 198 -7.58 -2.83 10.21
C VAL A 198 -8.85 -3.05 11.02
N ILE A 199 -9.61 -4.11 10.73
CA ILE A 199 -10.83 -4.43 11.48
C ILE A 199 -10.53 -4.78 12.93
N SER A 200 -9.46 -5.54 13.20
CA SER A 200 -9.05 -5.88 14.56
C SER A 200 -8.70 -4.62 15.36
N LYS A 201 -7.99 -3.66 14.75
CA LYS A 201 -7.69 -2.36 15.36
C LYS A 201 -8.94 -1.55 15.65
N LYS A 202 -9.89 -1.49 14.72
CA LYS A 202 -11.17 -0.78 14.93
C LYS A 202 -11.98 -1.39 16.07
N LYS A 203 -12.07 -2.72 16.14
CA LYS A 203 -12.75 -3.41 17.24
C LYS A 203 -12.10 -3.12 18.59
N LYS A 204 -10.76 -3.18 18.66
CA LYS A 204 -10.02 -2.84 19.89
C LYS A 204 -10.25 -1.39 20.31
N ALA A 205 -10.17 -0.44 19.38
CA ALA A 205 -10.44 0.98 19.66
C ALA A 205 -11.87 1.20 20.16
N GLY A 206 -12.87 0.56 19.53
CA GLY A 206 -14.26 0.63 19.98
C GLY A 206 -14.48 0.02 21.36
N ALA A 207 -13.84 -1.12 21.66
CA ALA A 207 -13.90 -1.73 22.99
C ALA A 207 -13.28 -0.83 24.07
N VAL A 208 -12.16 -0.17 23.76
CA VAL A 208 -11.53 0.81 24.67
C VAL A 208 -12.46 2.02 24.88
N TYR A 209 -13.07 2.53 23.82
CA TYR A 209 -14.02 3.64 23.91
C TYR A 209 -15.23 3.28 24.79
N HIS A 210 -15.89 2.14 24.54
CA HIS A 210 -17.04 1.71 25.34
C HIS A 210 -16.66 1.42 26.80
N SER A 211 -15.46 0.91 27.05
CA SER A 211 -14.97 0.74 28.42
C SER A 211 -14.73 2.08 29.11
N ALA A 212 -14.22 3.08 28.41
CA ALA A 212 -13.99 4.42 28.96
C ALA A 212 -15.32 5.14 29.24
N GLU A 213 -16.29 5.05 28.34
CA GLU A 213 -17.64 5.60 28.49
C GLU A 213 -18.34 5.01 29.72
N LYS A 214 -18.31 3.68 29.88
CA LYS A 214 -18.86 3.01 31.07
C LYS A 214 -18.20 3.47 32.37
N ASN A 215 -16.87 3.65 32.39
CA ASN A 215 -16.15 4.11 33.58
C ASN A 215 -16.52 5.57 33.93
N ILE A 216 -16.77 6.42 32.93
CA ILE A 216 -17.22 7.81 33.15
C ILE A 216 -18.63 7.79 33.75
N ASP A 217 -19.56 7.03 33.18
CA ASP A 217 -20.92 6.89 33.70
C ASP A 217 -20.92 6.39 35.16
N GLU A 218 -20.13 5.35 35.47
CA GLU A 218 -19.96 4.85 36.84
C GLU A 218 -19.39 5.91 37.79
N THR A 219 -18.48 6.76 37.31
CA THR A 219 -17.89 7.84 38.11
C THR A 219 -18.91 8.94 38.38
N ILE A 220 -19.68 9.37 37.36
CA ILE A 220 -20.73 10.38 37.50
C ILE A 220 -21.77 9.91 38.52
N VAL A 221 -22.26 8.67 38.39
CA VAL A 221 -23.25 8.09 39.32
C VAL A 221 -22.69 8.07 40.75
N ARG A 222 -21.42 7.67 40.94
CA ARG A 222 -20.79 7.69 42.27
C ARG A 222 -20.69 9.10 42.85
N THR A 223 -20.35 10.09 42.02
CA THR A 223 -20.28 11.49 42.44
C THR A 223 -21.65 12.02 42.84
N GLU A 224 -22.70 11.76 42.05
CA GLU A 224 -24.08 12.16 42.37
C GLU A 224 -24.57 11.56 43.69
N ILE A 225 -24.37 10.25 43.90
CA ILE A 225 -24.71 9.58 45.18
C ILE A 225 -23.95 10.22 46.35
N SER A 226 -22.67 10.56 46.18
CA SER A 226 -21.88 11.20 47.23
C SER A 226 -22.40 12.60 47.60
N HIS A 227 -22.92 13.36 46.63
CA HIS A 227 -23.54 14.66 46.87
C HIS A 227 -24.87 14.52 47.63
N VAL A 228 -25.72 13.59 47.21
CA VAL A 228 -27.01 13.32 47.89
C VAL A 228 -26.81 12.91 49.35
N ASN A 229 -25.91 11.97 49.61
CA ASN A 229 -25.63 11.50 50.97
C ASN A 229 -25.08 12.63 51.87
N LYS A 230 -24.30 13.56 51.30
CA LYS A 230 -23.78 14.72 52.04
C LYS A 230 -24.89 15.69 52.41
N ASP A 231 -25.83 15.94 51.50
CA ASP A 231 -26.98 16.82 51.74
C ASP A 231 -27.95 16.23 52.79
N GLU A 232 -28.15 14.91 52.79
CA GLU A 232 -28.95 14.23 53.83
C GLU A 232 -28.30 14.31 55.21
N SER A 233 -26.99 14.13 55.30
CA SER A 233 -26.25 14.23 56.58
C SER A 233 -26.36 15.61 57.23
N LEU A 234 -26.43 16.68 56.42
CA LEU A 234 -26.60 18.06 56.88
C LEU A 234 -28.03 18.37 57.31
N ARG A 235 -29.04 17.63 56.81
CA ARG A 235 -30.44 17.81 57.24
C ARG A 235 -30.79 17.05 58.51
N GLY A 236 -30.11 15.94 58.79
CA GLY A 236 -30.35 15.12 60.00
C GLY A 236 -29.63 15.62 61.27
N SER A 237 -28.90 16.73 61.20
CA SER A 237 -28.12 17.32 62.31
C SER A 237 -28.67 18.65 62.84
N ASN A 238 -29.89 19.03 62.44
CA ASN A 238 -30.71 20.10 63.04
C ASN A 238 -31.92 19.51 63.76
#